data_AF-A0A559MDC2-F1
#
_entry.id   AF-A0A559MDC2-F1
#
_cell.length_a   1.000
_cell.length_b   1.000
_cell.length_c   1.000
_cell.angle_alpha   90.00
_cell.angle_beta   90.00
_cell.angle_gamma   90.00
#
_symmetry.space_group_name_H-M   'P 1'
#
loop_
_entity.id
_entity.type
_entity.pdbx_description
1 polymer ?
#
loop_
_entity_poly.entity_id
_entity_poly.type
_entity_poly.pdbx_seq_one_letter_code
_entity_poly.pdbx_strand_id
1 'polypeptide(L)'
;QCATLSQTFPHHALITHLVASPLRRTIYTSLLSFPHQVASGKKVLALPELQETSDLPCDTGSDPKKLLEEFGDGGKVDLSLVHEGWNSKQGKWSPSASAIEARAREARLYLRTLGTEAAATTNEDQHIVVVTHGGYLHYFTEDWDGHEKFTGTGWANTEFRDYEFVDGEEMNAGLVETHESRERRMGDEIPLTKDEQRALRASAEREWSESGFQVPKL
;
A
#
# COMPACT_ATOMS: atom_id res chain seq x y z
N GLN A 1 -9.81 -15.43 3.60
CA GLN A 1 -8.85 -14.33 3.51
C GLN A 1 -9.39 -13.10 4.22
N CYS A 2 -10.25 -12.27 3.61
CA CYS A 2 -10.78 -11.06 4.28
C CYS A 2 -11.44 -11.32 5.66
N ALA A 3 -12.29 -12.36 5.76
CA ALA A 3 -12.89 -12.74 7.04
C ALA A 3 -11.86 -13.17 8.09
N THR A 4 -10.78 -13.84 7.66
CA THR A 4 -9.67 -14.23 8.54
C THR A 4 -8.93 -12.98 9.03
N LEU A 5 -8.55 -12.07 8.12
CA LEU A 5 -7.91 -10.80 8.48
C LEU A 5 -8.80 -9.99 9.44
N SER A 6 -10.11 -9.94 9.19
CA SER A 6 -11.06 -9.27 10.08
C SER A 6 -11.05 -9.84 11.50
N GLN A 7 -10.86 -11.15 11.66
CA GLN A 7 -10.81 -11.81 12.95
C GLN A 7 -9.44 -11.71 13.63
N THR A 8 -8.35 -11.73 12.86
CA THR A 8 -6.99 -11.84 13.39
C THR A 8 -6.27 -10.50 13.52
N PHE A 9 -6.75 -9.44 12.87
CA PHE A 9 -6.14 -8.11 12.97
C PHE A 9 -6.30 -7.55 14.41
N PRO A 10 -5.21 -7.27 15.13
CA PRO A 10 -5.30 -6.99 16.56
C PRO A 10 -5.62 -5.51 16.88
N HIS A 11 -5.50 -4.61 15.91
CA HIS A 11 -5.52 -3.15 16.15
C HIS A 11 -6.83 -2.46 15.75
N HIS A 12 -7.94 -3.19 15.64
CA HIS A 12 -9.24 -2.65 15.18
C HIS A 12 -9.68 -1.36 15.87
N ALA A 13 -9.46 -1.27 17.18
CA ALA A 13 -9.89 -0.13 18.00
C ALA A 13 -9.04 1.13 17.77
N LEU A 14 -7.82 0.98 17.26
CA LEU A 14 -6.88 2.07 17.05
C LEU A 14 -7.06 2.73 15.68
N ILE A 15 -7.65 2.02 14.72
CA ILE A 15 -7.79 2.51 13.34
C ILE A 15 -8.47 3.88 13.34
N THR A 16 -7.79 4.87 12.76
CA THR A 16 -8.33 6.20 12.53
C THR A 16 -8.74 6.39 11.08
N HIS A 17 -7.96 5.82 10.14
CA HIS A 17 -8.21 5.95 8.69
C HIS A 17 -8.12 4.60 7.97
N LEU A 18 -8.92 4.45 6.92
CA LEU A 18 -8.85 3.35 5.97
C LEU A 18 -8.48 3.91 4.59
N VAL A 19 -7.37 3.44 4.01
CA VAL A 19 -6.90 3.85 2.69
C VAL A 19 -6.67 2.60 1.85
N ALA A 20 -7.03 2.66 0.57
CA ALA A 20 -6.84 1.56 -0.36
C ALA A 20 -6.40 2.04 -1.73
N SER A 21 -5.70 1.19 -2.46
CA SER A 21 -5.62 1.34 -3.91
C SER A 21 -7.03 1.35 -4.53
N PRO A 22 -7.31 2.13 -5.59
CA PRO A 22 -8.62 2.17 -6.24
C PRO A 22 -8.90 0.93 -7.12
N LEU A 23 -8.11 -0.14 -7.02
CA LEU A 23 -8.44 -1.41 -7.65
C LEU A 23 -9.56 -2.10 -6.85
N ARG A 24 -10.51 -2.72 -7.58
CA ARG A 24 -11.69 -3.37 -6.96
C ARG A 24 -11.31 -4.35 -5.85
N ARG A 25 -10.26 -5.15 -6.05
CA ARG A 25 -9.80 -6.15 -5.07
C ARG A 25 -9.35 -5.53 -3.74
N THR A 26 -8.69 -4.37 -3.77
CA THR A 26 -8.20 -3.69 -2.56
C THR A 26 -9.35 -2.98 -1.86
N ILE A 27 -10.24 -2.33 -2.61
CA ILE A 27 -11.47 -1.72 -2.06
C ILE A 27 -12.31 -2.78 -1.33
N TYR A 28 -12.61 -3.91 -1.98
CA TYR A 28 -13.36 -5.00 -1.34
C TYR A 28 -12.62 -5.59 -0.14
N THR A 29 -11.29 -5.75 -0.22
CA THR A 29 -10.50 -6.24 0.92
C THR A 29 -10.63 -5.30 2.12
N SER A 30 -10.57 -3.97 1.92
CA SER A 30 -10.80 -2.99 2.98
C SER A 30 -12.21 -3.09 3.56
N LEU A 31 -13.24 -3.09 2.71
CA LEU A 31 -14.64 -3.13 3.13
C LEU A 31 -14.98 -4.41 3.90
N LEU A 32 -14.44 -5.55 3.48
CA LEU A 32 -14.75 -6.87 4.04
C LEU A 32 -13.88 -7.22 5.25
N SER A 33 -12.67 -6.66 5.37
CA SER A 33 -11.76 -6.95 6.50
C SER A 33 -11.99 -5.99 7.68
N PHE A 34 -12.50 -4.78 7.42
CA PHE A 34 -12.76 -3.75 8.43
C PHE A 34 -14.25 -3.33 8.49
N PRO A 35 -15.20 -4.30 8.57
CA PRO A 35 -16.62 -3.99 8.49
C PRO A 35 -17.11 -3.13 9.67
N HIS A 36 -16.50 -3.28 10.85
CA HIS A 36 -16.86 -2.50 12.04
C HIS A 36 -16.49 -1.02 11.89
N GLN A 37 -15.32 -0.72 11.34
CA GLN A 37 -14.85 0.64 11.08
C GLN A 37 -15.71 1.32 10.01
N VAL A 38 -16.05 0.58 8.95
CA VAL A 38 -16.95 1.08 7.90
C VAL A 38 -18.35 1.32 8.46
N ALA A 39 -18.88 0.41 9.28
CA ALA A 39 -20.17 0.59 9.94
C ALA A 39 -20.18 1.76 10.94
N SER A 40 -19.04 2.09 11.55
CA SER A 40 -18.90 3.28 12.40
C SER A 40 -18.74 4.58 11.61
N GLY A 41 -18.92 4.54 10.28
CA GLY A 41 -18.89 5.72 9.41
C GLY A 41 -17.52 6.08 8.82
N LYS A 42 -16.47 5.27 9.06
CA LYS A 42 -15.17 5.50 8.39
C LYS A 42 -15.29 5.13 6.92
N LYS A 43 -14.82 6.02 6.06
CA LYS A 43 -14.77 5.77 4.62
C LYS A 43 -13.42 5.18 4.23
N VAL A 44 -13.43 4.29 3.25
CA VAL A 44 -12.21 3.85 2.57
C VAL A 44 -11.83 4.91 1.56
N LEU A 45 -10.74 5.65 1.83
CA LEU A 45 -10.18 6.58 0.87
C LEU A 45 -9.44 5.82 -0.23
N ALA A 46 -9.85 6.01 -1.49
CA ALA A 46 -9.19 5.42 -2.64
C ALA A 46 -8.05 6.33 -3.13
N LEU A 47 -6.80 5.90 -2.93
CA LEU A 47 -5.59 6.66 -3.27
C LEU A 47 -4.86 6.02 -4.48
N PRO A 48 -4.92 6.64 -5.68
CA PRO A 48 -4.38 6.06 -6.92
C PRO A 48 -2.90 5.66 -6.89
N GLU A 49 -2.09 6.38 -6.13
CA GLU A 49 -0.65 6.15 -6.01
C GLU A 49 -0.34 4.73 -5.51
N LEU A 50 -1.25 4.12 -4.73
CA LEU A 50 -1.14 2.76 -4.18
C LEU A 50 -1.41 1.64 -5.21
N GLN A 51 -1.61 1.93 -6.49
CA GLN A 51 -1.86 0.87 -7.48
C GLN A 51 -0.65 -0.04 -7.74
N GLU A 52 -0.95 -1.29 -8.14
CA GLU A 52 0.05 -2.30 -8.47
C GLU A 52 1.01 -1.85 -9.60
N THR A 53 2.15 -2.52 -9.67
CA THR A 53 3.29 -2.16 -10.52
C THR A 53 3.03 -2.34 -12.02
N SER A 54 2.48 -3.48 -12.45
CA SER A 54 2.42 -3.85 -13.88
C SER A 54 1.30 -3.15 -14.67
N ASP A 55 1.41 -3.16 -16.00
CA ASP A 55 0.37 -2.71 -16.93
C ASP A 55 -0.54 -3.85 -17.43
N LEU A 56 -0.42 -5.04 -16.82
CA LEU A 56 -1.27 -6.17 -17.15
C LEU A 56 -2.74 -5.84 -16.86
N PRO A 57 -3.70 -6.46 -17.58
CA PRO A 57 -5.12 -6.21 -17.35
C PRO A 57 -5.58 -6.45 -15.91
N CYS A 58 -4.94 -7.39 -15.19
CA CYS A 58 -5.26 -7.65 -13.79
C CYS A 58 -4.80 -6.52 -12.86
N ASP A 59 -3.81 -5.72 -13.24
CA ASP A 59 -3.23 -4.64 -12.44
C ASP A 59 -3.64 -3.25 -12.93
N THR A 60 -4.45 -3.21 -13.98
CA THR A 60 -5.04 -1.99 -14.52
C THR A 60 -6.37 -1.70 -13.86
N GLY A 61 -6.47 -0.50 -13.28
CA GLY A 61 -7.67 -0.02 -12.61
C GLY A 61 -8.88 0.19 -13.53
N SER A 62 -10.07 0.28 -12.92
CA SER A 62 -11.30 0.64 -13.64
C SER A 62 -11.46 2.15 -13.78
N ASP A 63 -12.19 2.58 -14.81
CA ASP A 63 -12.50 3.99 -15.02
C ASP A 63 -13.26 4.58 -13.81
N PRO A 64 -13.03 5.86 -13.45
CA PRO A 64 -13.69 6.50 -12.31
C PRO A 64 -15.22 6.34 -12.30
N LYS A 65 -15.85 6.44 -13.47
CA LYS A 65 -17.31 6.26 -13.61
C LYS A 65 -17.77 4.86 -13.17
N LYS A 66 -17.05 3.81 -13.55
CA LYS A 66 -17.38 2.42 -13.16
C LYS A 66 -17.17 2.21 -11.66
N LEU A 67 -16.12 2.78 -11.10
CA LEU A 67 -15.90 2.75 -9.65
C LEU A 67 -16.99 3.51 -8.89
N LEU A 68 -17.45 4.64 -9.41
CA LEU A 68 -18.56 5.39 -8.83
C LEU A 68 -19.89 4.61 -8.90
N GLU A 69 -20.17 3.96 -10.02
CA GLU A 69 -21.34 3.08 -10.19
C GLU A 69 -21.31 1.90 -9.20
N GLU A 70 -20.13 1.35 -8.91
CA GLU A 70 -19.98 0.18 -8.03
C GLU A 70 -19.89 0.53 -6.53
N PHE A 71 -19.20 1.62 -6.18
CA PHE A 71 -18.84 1.96 -4.80
C PHE A 71 -19.33 3.33 -4.33
N GLY A 72 -19.91 4.15 -5.21
CA GLY A 72 -20.43 5.47 -4.87
C GLY A 72 -21.67 5.41 -3.97
N ASP A 73 -22.45 4.34 -4.09
CA ASP A 73 -23.64 4.13 -3.29
C ASP A 73 -23.30 3.80 -1.83
N GLY A 74 -24.01 4.44 -0.90
CA GLY A 74 -23.85 4.20 0.54
C GLY A 74 -22.68 4.94 1.20
N GLY A 75 -21.89 5.71 0.45
CA GLY A 75 -20.90 6.65 1.00
C GLY A 75 -19.76 5.99 1.78
N LYS A 76 -19.49 4.70 1.56
CA LYS A 76 -18.46 3.92 2.27
C LYS A 76 -17.07 4.04 1.65
N VAL A 77 -16.99 4.44 0.39
CA VAL A 77 -15.75 4.63 -0.35
C VAL A 77 -15.66 6.09 -0.78
N ASP A 78 -14.54 6.73 -0.48
CA ASP A 78 -14.24 8.07 -0.96
C ASP A 78 -13.36 7.96 -2.22
N LEU A 79 -13.95 8.30 -3.36
CA LEU A 79 -13.33 8.27 -4.68
C LEU A 79 -12.85 9.66 -5.12
N SER A 80 -12.79 10.65 -4.22
CA SER A 80 -12.49 12.06 -4.57
C SER A 80 -11.14 12.26 -5.25
N LEU A 81 -10.15 11.39 -5.00
CA LEU A 81 -8.82 11.43 -5.62
C LEU A 81 -8.71 10.60 -6.91
N VAL A 82 -9.76 9.86 -7.27
CA VAL A 82 -9.76 8.95 -8.41
C VAL A 82 -10.22 9.69 -9.66
N HIS A 83 -9.28 10.39 -10.30
CA HIS A 83 -9.53 11.23 -11.47
C HIS A 83 -9.37 10.46 -12.80
N GLU A 84 -9.88 11.02 -13.89
CA GLU A 84 -9.70 10.45 -15.23
C GLU A 84 -8.20 10.25 -15.56
N GLY A 85 -7.86 9.09 -16.12
CA GLY A 85 -6.49 8.73 -16.48
C GLY A 85 -5.63 8.15 -15.36
N TRP A 86 -6.13 8.02 -14.12
CA TRP A 86 -5.39 7.40 -13.00
C TRP A 86 -4.91 5.97 -13.29
N ASN A 87 -5.68 5.24 -14.11
CA ASN A 87 -5.47 3.86 -14.52
C ASN A 87 -4.76 3.72 -15.88
N SER A 88 -4.22 4.80 -16.45
CA SER A 88 -3.64 4.81 -17.81
C SER A 88 -2.35 4.00 -17.97
N LYS A 89 -1.69 3.65 -16.86
CA LYS A 89 -0.37 2.99 -16.83
C LYS A 89 0.69 3.69 -17.67
N GLN A 90 0.59 5.02 -17.78
CA GLN A 90 1.49 5.88 -18.55
C GLN A 90 1.96 7.08 -17.71
N GLY A 91 3.10 7.67 -18.08
CA GLY A 91 3.66 8.82 -17.36
C GLY A 91 3.92 8.49 -15.90
N LYS A 92 3.33 9.25 -14.96
CA LYS A 92 3.47 8.96 -13.52
C LYS A 92 2.87 7.61 -13.10
N TRP A 93 1.95 7.08 -13.90
CA TRP A 93 1.30 5.79 -13.66
C TRP A 93 2.02 4.62 -14.31
N SER A 94 3.11 4.88 -15.04
CA SER A 94 3.91 3.90 -15.76
C SER A 94 4.33 2.71 -14.88
N PRO A 95 4.45 1.50 -15.47
CA PRO A 95 5.03 0.34 -14.80
C PRO A 95 6.57 0.41 -14.67
N SER A 96 7.20 1.53 -14.99
CA SER A 96 8.64 1.71 -14.79
C SER A 96 8.99 1.83 -13.31
N ALA A 97 10.09 1.21 -12.89
CA ALA A 97 10.57 1.27 -11.50
C ALA A 97 10.69 2.70 -10.97
N SER A 98 11.13 3.67 -11.80
CA SER A 98 11.22 5.09 -11.44
C SER A 98 9.86 5.74 -11.16
N ALA A 99 8.83 5.41 -11.95
CA ALA A 99 7.48 5.94 -11.75
C ALA A 99 6.83 5.31 -10.51
N ILE A 100 7.04 4.01 -10.29
CA ILE A 100 6.54 3.32 -9.10
C ILE A 100 7.19 3.88 -7.83
N GLU A 101 8.50 4.08 -7.83
CA GLU A 101 9.24 4.69 -6.71
C GLU A 101 8.74 6.11 -6.41
N ALA A 102 8.49 6.93 -7.45
CA ALA A 102 7.92 8.26 -7.27
C ALA A 102 6.51 8.20 -6.66
N ARG A 103 5.64 7.28 -7.12
CA ARG A 103 4.30 7.08 -6.54
C ARG A 103 4.34 6.60 -5.10
N ALA A 104 5.24 5.68 -4.78
CA ALA A 104 5.45 5.22 -3.41
C ALA A 104 5.80 6.37 -2.47
N ARG A 105 6.73 7.23 -2.88
CA ARG A 105 7.07 8.44 -2.13
C ARG A 105 5.89 9.42 -2.02
N GLU A 106 5.16 9.69 -3.11
CA GLU A 106 3.96 10.54 -3.09
C GLU A 106 2.92 9.99 -2.09
N ALA A 107 2.67 8.68 -2.10
CA ALA A 107 1.74 8.03 -1.18
C ALA A 107 2.18 8.15 0.29
N ARG A 108 3.47 7.91 0.58
CA ARG A 108 4.00 8.06 1.95
C ARG A 108 3.84 9.48 2.47
N LEU A 109 4.17 10.48 1.65
CA LEU A 109 3.99 11.89 2.00
C LEU A 109 2.52 12.23 2.25
N TYR A 110 1.61 11.76 1.40
CA TYR A 110 0.18 11.96 1.58
C TYR A 110 -0.32 11.36 2.91
N LEU A 111 0.07 10.13 3.21
CA LEU A 111 -0.34 9.44 4.44
C LEU A 111 0.24 10.09 5.70
N ARG A 112 1.49 10.58 5.64
CA ARG A 112 2.09 11.35 6.72
C ARG A 112 1.31 12.64 6.96
N THR A 113 1.00 13.40 5.91
CA THR A 113 0.18 14.62 6.03
C THR A 113 -1.18 14.30 6.63
N LEU A 114 -1.89 13.29 6.11
CA LEU A 114 -3.18 12.83 6.63
C LEU A 114 -3.12 12.53 8.14
N GLY A 115 -2.10 11.79 8.57
CA GLY A 115 -1.88 11.51 9.99
C GLY A 115 -1.58 12.77 10.81
N THR A 116 -0.69 13.63 10.34
CA THR A 116 -0.32 14.85 11.09
C THR A 116 -1.47 15.84 11.23
N GLU A 117 -2.30 16.00 10.20
CA GLU A 117 -3.48 16.89 10.25
C GLU A 117 -4.54 16.35 11.21
N ALA A 118 -4.77 15.04 11.22
CA ALA A 118 -5.68 14.40 12.17
C ALA A 118 -5.17 14.46 13.62
N ALA A 119 -3.86 14.25 13.81
CA ALA A 119 -3.22 14.37 15.12
C ALA A 119 -3.28 15.80 15.67
N ALA A 120 -3.19 16.82 14.81
CA ALA A 120 -3.31 18.21 15.24
C ALA A 120 -4.69 18.56 15.83
N THR A 121 -5.72 17.78 15.50
CA THR A 121 -7.09 17.98 16.01
C THR A 121 -7.37 17.16 17.27
N THR A 122 -6.79 15.96 17.37
CA THR A 122 -7.10 14.99 18.43
C THR A 122 -6.04 14.93 19.54
N ASN A 123 -4.80 15.33 19.23
CA ASN A 123 -3.62 15.13 20.07
C ASN A 123 -3.38 13.66 20.45
N GLU A 124 -3.72 12.75 19.54
CA GLU A 124 -3.54 11.29 19.66
C GLU A 124 -2.77 10.73 18.46
N ASP A 125 -2.12 9.58 18.65
CA ASP A 125 -1.47 8.85 17.56
C ASP A 125 -2.48 8.38 16.52
N GLN A 126 -2.08 8.38 15.25
CA GLN A 126 -2.95 8.05 14.14
C GLN A 126 -2.56 6.72 13.53
N HIS A 127 -3.53 5.79 13.47
CA HIS A 127 -3.33 4.48 12.86
C HIS A 127 -4.07 4.39 11.53
N ILE A 128 -3.30 4.36 10.45
CA ILE A 128 -3.82 4.31 9.08
C ILE A 128 -3.65 2.91 8.53
N VAL A 129 -4.75 2.25 8.20
CA VAL A 129 -4.69 0.98 7.47
C VAL A 129 -4.57 1.28 5.98
N VAL A 130 -3.57 0.70 5.34
CA VAL A 130 -3.32 0.81 3.91
C VAL A 130 -3.47 -0.56 3.25
N VAL A 131 -4.46 -0.72 2.37
CA VAL A 131 -4.68 -1.97 1.61
C VAL A 131 -4.19 -1.80 0.18
N THR A 132 -3.11 -2.50 -0.16
CA THR A 132 -2.41 -2.39 -1.45
C THR A 132 -1.97 -3.76 -1.97
N HIS A 133 -0.94 -3.82 -2.81
CA HIS A 133 -0.54 -5.00 -3.58
C HIS A 133 0.90 -5.40 -3.32
N GLY A 134 1.19 -6.69 -3.52
CA GLY A 134 2.46 -7.31 -3.15
C GLY A 134 3.67 -6.71 -3.86
N GLY A 135 3.62 -6.58 -5.20
CA GLY A 135 4.74 -6.02 -5.96
C GLY A 135 5.02 -4.56 -5.58
N TYR A 136 3.95 -3.79 -5.36
CA TYR A 136 4.03 -2.38 -4.95
C TYR A 136 4.61 -2.21 -3.54
N LEU A 137 4.36 -3.13 -2.60
CA LEU A 137 4.79 -3.00 -1.21
C LEU A 137 6.32 -2.85 -1.07
N HIS A 138 7.10 -3.51 -1.90
CA HIS A 138 8.57 -3.36 -1.90
C HIS A 138 9.04 -1.92 -2.13
N TYR A 139 8.36 -1.20 -3.03
CA TYR A 139 8.63 0.23 -3.27
C TYR A 139 8.11 1.10 -2.15
N PHE A 140 6.92 0.76 -1.64
CA PHE A 140 6.26 1.54 -0.60
C PHE A 140 7.00 1.47 0.73
N THR A 141 7.45 0.30 1.15
CA THR A 141 8.14 0.08 2.43
C THR A 141 9.66 0.12 2.31
N GLU A 142 10.19 0.18 1.09
CA GLU A 142 11.63 0.14 0.79
C GLU A 142 12.33 -1.12 1.36
N ASP A 143 11.55 -2.20 1.52
CA ASP A 143 11.98 -3.50 2.04
C ASP A 143 11.87 -4.57 0.95
N TRP A 144 12.99 -5.20 0.65
CA TRP A 144 13.15 -6.23 -0.40
C TRP A 144 13.48 -7.60 0.19
N ASP A 145 13.47 -7.72 1.52
CA ASP A 145 13.68 -8.97 2.22
C ASP A 145 12.60 -10.00 1.85
N GLY A 146 13.03 -11.18 1.42
CA GLY A 146 12.16 -12.26 1.00
C GLY A 146 11.36 -12.00 -0.28
N HIS A 147 11.76 -11.05 -1.14
CA HIS A 147 11.07 -10.72 -2.39
C HIS A 147 10.79 -11.95 -3.27
N GLU A 148 11.63 -12.99 -3.21
CA GLU A 148 11.47 -14.23 -3.96
C GLU A 148 10.29 -15.12 -3.48
N LYS A 149 9.74 -14.87 -2.28
CA LYS A 149 8.60 -15.62 -1.74
C LYS A 149 7.30 -15.24 -2.46
N PHE A 150 6.33 -16.15 -2.45
CA PHE A 150 4.95 -15.94 -2.96
C PHE A 150 4.88 -15.32 -4.36
N THR A 151 5.37 -16.04 -5.38
CA THR A 151 5.38 -15.56 -6.78
C THR A 151 6.08 -14.21 -6.96
N GLY A 152 7.13 -13.98 -6.17
CA GLY A 152 7.95 -12.78 -6.30
C GLY A 152 7.39 -11.56 -5.59
N THR A 153 6.40 -11.70 -4.69
CA THR A 153 5.83 -10.55 -3.97
C THR A 153 6.37 -10.41 -2.56
N GLY A 154 7.00 -11.43 -1.95
CA GLY A 154 7.40 -11.37 -0.53
C GLY A 154 6.24 -11.22 0.48
N TRP A 155 4.99 -11.20 0.04
CA TRP A 155 3.79 -10.94 0.86
C TRP A 155 2.69 -11.96 0.56
N ALA A 156 2.19 -12.63 1.59
CA ALA A 156 1.00 -13.48 1.46
C ALA A 156 -0.27 -12.63 1.31
N ASN A 157 -1.28 -13.18 0.64
CA ASN A 157 -2.58 -12.52 0.53
C ASN A 157 -3.18 -12.25 1.91
N THR A 158 -3.60 -11.01 2.17
CA THR A 158 -4.15 -10.54 3.46
C THR A 158 -3.16 -10.65 4.64
N GLU A 159 -1.86 -10.78 4.37
CA GLU A 159 -0.81 -10.52 5.37
C GLU A 159 -0.85 -9.03 5.77
N PHE A 160 -0.55 -8.74 7.03
CA PHE A 160 -0.36 -7.38 7.51
C PHE A 160 0.98 -7.26 8.24
N ARG A 161 1.61 -6.10 8.06
CA ARG A 161 2.80 -5.67 8.77
C ARG A 161 2.58 -4.24 9.24
N ASP A 162 3.20 -3.90 10.35
CA ASP A 162 2.99 -2.63 11.04
C ASP A 162 4.25 -1.78 10.90
N TYR A 163 4.09 -0.51 10.49
CA TYR A 163 5.18 0.41 10.20
C TYR A 163 4.98 1.75 10.90
N GLU A 164 6.10 2.40 11.20
CA GLU A 164 6.15 3.77 11.71
C GLU A 164 6.87 4.68 10.71
N PHE A 165 6.49 5.96 10.68
CA PHE A 165 7.23 6.96 9.91
C PHE A 165 8.55 7.28 10.61
N VAL A 166 9.63 7.38 9.82
CA VAL A 166 10.94 7.75 10.32
C VAL A 166 11.02 9.26 10.56
N ASP A 167 11.42 9.65 11.77
CA ASP A 167 11.68 11.05 12.13
C ASP A 167 12.81 11.65 11.29
N GLY A 168 12.68 12.93 10.92
CA GLY A 168 13.71 13.64 10.14
C GLY A 168 13.78 13.29 8.65
N GLU A 169 12.84 12.49 8.13
CA GLU A 169 12.70 12.22 6.69
C GLU A 169 11.54 13.00 6.06
N GLU A 170 11.48 14.33 6.20
CA GLU A 170 10.35 15.15 5.70
C GLU A 170 10.16 15.02 4.18
N MET A 171 11.26 14.85 3.44
CA MET A 171 11.21 14.78 1.98
C MET A 171 10.81 13.40 1.44
N ASN A 172 11.06 12.31 2.18
CA ASN A 172 10.82 10.93 1.72
C ASN A 172 9.64 10.26 2.44
N ALA A 173 9.35 10.71 3.66
CA ALA A 173 8.45 10.07 4.60
C ALA A 173 8.73 8.56 4.72
N GLY A 174 10.00 8.18 4.91
CA GLY A 174 10.41 6.78 5.02
C GLY A 174 9.67 6.04 6.12
N LEU A 175 9.58 4.72 5.97
CA LEU A 175 8.90 3.83 6.89
C LEU A 175 9.90 2.84 7.49
N VAL A 176 9.68 2.47 8.74
CA VAL A 176 10.40 1.39 9.41
C VAL A 176 9.38 0.38 9.94
N GLU A 177 9.58 -0.91 9.66
CA GLU A 177 8.73 -1.96 10.21
C GLU A 177 8.94 -2.02 11.73
N THR A 178 7.85 -2.05 12.49
CA THR A 178 7.89 -2.19 13.95
C THR A 178 8.54 -3.50 14.36
N HIS A 179 9.11 -3.51 15.56
CA HIS A 179 9.76 -4.70 16.10
C HIS A 179 8.79 -5.88 16.21
N GLU A 180 7.60 -5.65 16.76
CA GLU A 180 6.56 -6.66 16.96
C GLU A 180 6.04 -7.24 15.64
N SER A 181 5.94 -6.41 14.59
CA SER A 181 5.60 -6.88 13.24
C SER A 181 6.69 -7.79 12.68
N ARG A 182 7.94 -7.39 12.85
CA ARG A 182 9.09 -8.16 12.37
C ARG A 182 9.21 -9.49 13.10
N GLU A 183 9.14 -9.49 14.43
CA GLU A 183 9.19 -10.70 15.26
C GLU A 183 8.07 -11.68 14.86
N ARG A 184 6.86 -11.17 14.59
CA ARG A 184 5.71 -11.98 14.16
C ARG A 184 5.98 -12.75 12.86
N ARG A 185 6.77 -12.19 11.93
CA ARG A 185 7.02 -12.81 10.61
C ARG A 185 8.39 -13.50 10.48
N MET A 186 9.41 -13.06 11.21
CA MET A 186 10.80 -13.53 11.10
C MET A 186 11.42 -14.04 12.41
N GLY A 187 10.75 -13.91 13.56
CA GLY A 187 11.37 -14.19 14.86
C GLY A 187 12.57 -13.26 15.15
N ASP A 188 13.68 -13.83 15.61
CA ASP A 188 14.88 -13.09 16.04
C ASP A 188 15.86 -12.71 14.90
N GLU A 189 15.44 -12.81 13.63
CA GLU A 189 16.32 -12.52 12.50
C GLU A 189 16.69 -11.03 12.41
N ILE A 190 17.99 -10.78 12.24
CA ILE A 190 18.57 -9.43 12.22
C ILE A 190 18.15 -8.69 10.94
N PRO A 191 17.74 -7.41 11.03
CA PRO A 191 17.48 -6.58 9.86
C PRO A 191 18.62 -6.50 8.86
N LEU A 192 18.26 -6.63 7.57
CA LEU A 192 19.16 -6.33 6.47
C LEU A 192 19.62 -4.87 6.52
N THR A 193 20.88 -4.65 6.21
CA THR A 193 21.48 -3.34 6.04
C THR A 193 20.95 -2.64 4.78
N LYS A 194 21.13 -1.31 4.70
CA LYS A 194 20.73 -0.52 3.50
C LYS A 194 21.42 -1.00 2.22
N ASP A 195 22.66 -1.49 2.31
CA ASP A 195 23.39 -1.99 1.15
C ASP A 195 22.88 -3.36 0.70
N GLU A 196 22.51 -4.24 1.64
CA GLU A 196 21.87 -5.53 1.34
C GLU A 196 20.49 -5.32 0.70
N GLN A 197 19.67 -4.42 1.25
CA GLN A 197 18.39 -4.03 0.65
C GLN A 197 18.54 -3.52 -0.78
N ARG A 198 19.58 -2.70 -1.04
CA ARG A 198 19.88 -2.20 -2.40
C ARG A 198 20.28 -3.33 -3.36
N ALA A 199 21.06 -4.31 -2.88
CA ALA A 199 21.45 -5.46 -3.68
C ALA A 199 20.24 -6.33 -4.04
N LEU A 200 19.35 -6.61 -3.08
CA LEU A 200 18.12 -7.36 -3.31
C LEU A 200 17.19 -6.64 -4.28
N ARG A 201 16.99 -5.34 -4.10
CA ARG A 201 16.23 -4.50 -5.05
C ARG A 201 16.73 -4.65 -6.49
N ALA A 202 18.04 -4.56 -6.69
CA ALA A 202 18.62 -4.67 -8.03
C ALA A 202 18.45 -6.06 -8.66
N SER A 203 18.36 -7.12 -7.84
CA SER A 203 18.03 -8.47 -8.30
C SER A 203 16.56 -8.57 -8.68
N ALA A 204 15.66 -8.15 -7.77
CA ALA A 204 14.22 -8.19 -7.96
C ALA A 204 13.75 -7.42 -9.19
N GLU A 205 14.20 -6.17 -9.36
CA GLU A 205 13.85 -5.33 -10.51
C GLU A 205 14.27 -5.96 -11.84
N ARG A 206 15.40 -6.68 -11.85
CA ARG A 206 15.87 -7.39 -13.04
C ARG A 206 14.98 -8.58 -13.37
N GLU A 207 14.70 -9.43 -12.38
CA GLU A 207 13.88 -10.63 -12.55
C GLU A 207 12.45 -10.29 -12.97
N TRP A 208 11.84 -9.28 -12.35
CA TRP A 208 10.51 -8.81 -12.72
C TRP A 208 10.48 -8.19 -14.11
N SER A 209 11.56 -7.51 -14.51
CA SER A 209 11.65 -6.97 -15.86
C SER A 209 11.79 -8.07 -16.91
N GLU A 210 12.64 -9.07 -16.68
CA GLU A 210 12.80 -10.23 -17.57
C GLU A 210 11.48 -11.03 -17.69
N SER A 211 10.67 -11.05 -16.63
CA SER A 211 9.37 -11.70 -16.58
C SER A 211 8.20 -10.87 -17.14
N GLY A 212 8.45 -9.60 -17.52
CA GLY A 212 7.43 -8.70 -18.08
C GLY A 212 6.46 -8.10 -17.06
N PHE A 213 6.74 -8.23 -15.75
CA PHE A 213 5.93 -7.59 -14.69
C PHE A 213 6.33 -6.13 -14.47
N GLN A 214 7.48 -5.70 -15.00
CA GLN A 214 7.99 -4.35 -14.82
C GLN A 214 8.81 -3.86 -16.01
N VAL A 215 8.82 -2.55 -16.23
CA VAL A 215 9.73 -1.91 -17.18
C VAL A 215 10.98 -1.41 -16.45
N PRO A 216 12.21 -1.63 -16.98
CA PRO A 216 13.44 -1.14 -16.37
C PRO A 216 13.44 0.37 -16.13
N LYS A 217 14.32 0.84 -15.24
CA LYS A 217 14.66 2.27 -15.18
C LYS A 217 15.30 2.66 -16.51
N LEU A 218 14.67 3.61 -17.22
CA LEU A 218 15.29 4.34 -18.33
C LEU A 218 16.43 5.23 -17.82
#